data_AF-H9MA78-F1
#
_entry.id   AF-H9MA78-F1
#
_cell.length_a   1.000
_cell.length_b   1.000
_cell.length_c   1.000
_cell.angle_alpha   90.00
_cell.angle_beta   90.00
_cell.angle_gamma   90.00
#
_symmetry.space_group_name_H-M   'P 1'
#
loop_
_entity.id
_entity.type
_entity.pdbx_description
1 polymer ?
#
loop_
_entity_poly.entity_id
_entity_poly.type
_entity_poly.pdbx_seq_one_letter_code
_entity_poly.pdbx_strand_id
1 'polypeptide(L)'
;FRLPLVKSINVSGHKYGLVYAGVGWAIWRTKQDLPEELIFHINYLGADQPTFTLNFSKGASQIIAQYYQLIRLGFEGYRNIMRNCAANAKALADGLVR
;
A
#
# COMPACT_ATOMS: atom_id res chain seq x y z
N PHE A 1 3.89 1.64 -14.86
CA PHE A 1 2.41 1.71 -14.75
C PHE A 1 1.78 1.76 -16.13
N ARG A 2 0.50 1.37 -16.27
CA ARG A 2 -0.19 1.24 -17.57
C ARG A 2 -0.39 2.58 -18.29
N LEU A 3 -0.79 3.63 -17.58
CA LEU A 3 -0.97 4.98 -18.16
C LEU A 3 0.37 5.71 -18.22
N PRO A 4 0.95 6.07 -19.39
CA PRO A 4 2.34 6.52 -19.51
C PRO A 4 2.76 7.72 -18.64
N LEU A 5 1.84 8.63 -18.32
CA LEU A 5 2.14 9.84 -17.56
C LEU A 5 2.10 9.66 -16.03
N VAL A 6 1.60 8.53 -15.53
CA VAL A 6 1.60 8.28 -14.08
C VAL A 6 3.02 7.97 -13.62
N LYS A 7 3.64 8.81 -12.79
CA LYS A 7 5.03 8.64 -12.34
C LYS A 7 5.18 7.98 -10.98
N SER A 8 4.20 8.17 -10.10
CA SER A 8 4.14 7.52 -8.80
C SER A 8 2.68 7.26 -8.40
N ILE A 9 2.48 6.29 -7.51
CA ILE A 9 1.17 5.95 -6.93
C ILE A 9 1.37 5.73 -5.44
N ASN A 10 0.46 6.26 -4.62
CA ASN A 10 0.38 5.93 -3.21
C ASN A 10 -0.91 5.16 -2.90
N VAL A 11 -0.88 4.36 -1.83
CA VAL A 11 -2.04 3.66 -1.30
C VAL A 11 -1.88 3.45 0.21
N SER A 12 -2.98 3.57 0.95
CA SER A 12 -3.00 3.25 2.38
C SER A 12 -3.30 1.76 2.57
N GLY A 13 -2.34 1.01 3.11
CA GLY A 13 -2.56 -0.41 3.45
C GLY A 13 -3.63 -0.59 4.54
N HIS A 14 -3.75 0.40 5.42
CA HIS A 14 -4.79 0.42 6.46
C HIS A 14 -6.19 0.87 6.00
N LYS A 15 -6.41 1.02 4.69
CA LYS A 15 -7.75 1.19 4.09
C LYS A 15 -8.21 -0.14 3.50
N TYR A 16 -8.39 -0.20 2.19
CA TYR A 16 -8.74 -1.43 1.47
C TYR A 16 -7.55 -2.42 1.34
N GLY A 17 -6.38 -2.12 1.93
CA GLY A 17 -5.30 -3.09 2.09
C GLY A 17 -5.52 -4.09 3.24
N LEU A 18 -6.57 -3.88 4.04
CA LEU A 18 -7.05 -4.80 5.09
C LEU A 18 -6.08 -5.01 6.26
N VAL A 19 -5.34 -3.97 6.64
CA VAL A 19 -4.48 -3.94 7.83
C VAL A 19 -5.01 -2.90 8.82
N TYR A 20 -4.70 -3.04 10.10
CA TYR A 20 -4.95 -1.96 11.07
C TYR A 20 -4.12 -0.70 10.78
N ALA A 21 -4.52 0.42 11.38
CA ALA A 21 -3.86 1.72 11.20
C ALA A 21 -2.34 1.64 11.43
N GLY A 22 -1.57 2.27 10.52
CA GLY A 22 -0.11 2.39 10.65
C GLY A 22 0.73 2.01 9.42
N VAL A 23 0.13 1.60 8.29
CA VAL A 23 0.89 1.28 7.06
C VAL A 23 0.34 1.97 5.80
N GLY A 24 1.25 2.48 4.97
CA GLY A 24 0.99 3.04 3.64
C GLY A 24 2.15 2.75 2.71
N TRP A 25 1.90 2.85 1.41
CA TRP A 25 2.83 2.50 0.34
C TRP A 25 2.90 3.64 -0.68
N ALA A 26 4.09 3.90 -1.19
CA ALA A 26 4.33 4.77 -2.34
C ALA A 26 5.27 4.04 -3.30
N ILE A 27 4.89 3.96 -4.57
CA ILE A 27 5.67 3.27 -5.61
C ILE A 27 5.92 4.26 -6.73
N TRP A 28 7.18 4.38 -7.14
CA TRP A 28 7.60 5.13 -8.33
C TRP A 28 7.67 4.20 -9.54
N ARG A 29 7.39 4.74 -10.73
CA ARG A 29 7.42 3.98 -11.97
C ARG A 29 8.83 3.54 -12.33
N THR A 30 9.79 4.47 -12.28
CA THR A 30 11.20 4.24 -12.57
C THR A 30 12.06 4.88 -11.49
N LYS A 31 13.34 4.51 -11.43
CA LYS A 31 14.30 5.13 -10.49
C LYS A 31 14.42 6.63 -10.73
N GLN A 32 14.39 7.07 -11.98
CA GLN A 32 14.51 8.49 -12.37
C GLN A 32 13.33 9.34 -11.90
N ASP A 33 12.19 8.72 -11.58
CA ASP A 33 11.03 9.44 -11.06
C ASP A 33 11.16 9.77 -9.55
N LEU A 34 12.21 9.28 -8.88
CA LEU A 34 12.58 9.63 -7.50
C LEU A 34 13.99 10.28 -7.50
N PRO A 35 14.11 11.60 -7.25
CA PRO A 35 15.40 12.28 -7.21
C PRO A 35 16.34 11.69 -6.13
N GLU A 36 17.59 11.43 -6.52
CA GLU A 36 18.59 10.74 -5.68
C GLU A 36 18.95 11.55 -4.44
N GLU A 37 18.96 12.88 -4.55
CA GLU A 37 19.25 13.81 -3.45
C GLU A 37 18.23 13.73 -2.30
N LEU A 38 17.08 13.10 -2.52
CA LEU A 38 16.08 12.85 -1.49
C LEU A 38 16.31 11.53 -0.75
N ILE A 39 17.19 10.66 -1.25
CA ILE A 39 17.47 9.34 -0.71
C ILE A 39 18.63 9.44 0.28
N PHE A 40 18.41 8.90 1.47
CA PHE A 40 19.45 8.75 2.48
C PHE A 40 20.02 7.33 2.43
N HIS A 41 21.32 7.20 2.63
CA HIS A 41 22.04 5.93 2.59
C HIS A 41 22.43 5.52 4.01
N ILE A 42 21.91 4.38 4.48
CA ILE A 42 22.19 3.84 5.81
C ILE A 42 22.93 2.51 5.70
N ASN A 43 23.85 2.25 6.63
CA ASN A 43 24.55 0.97 6.69
C ASN A 43 23.72 -0.06 7.45
N TYR A 44 23.20 -1.05 6.73
CA TYR A 44 22.49 -2.19 7.29
C TYR A 44 23.32 -3.48 7.05
N LEU A 45 23.78 -4.10 8.14
CA LEU A 45 24.60 -5.32 8.12
C LEU A 45 25.88 -5.21 7.26
N GLY A 46 26.49 -4.03 7.20
CA GLY A 46 27.69 -3.77 6.39
C GLY A 46 27.40 -3.39 4.94
N ALA A 47 26.14 -3.39 4.53
CA ALA A 47 25.71 -3.02 3.18
C ALA A 47 24.95 -1.69 3.18
N ASP A 48 25.03 -0.98 2.06
CA ASP A 48 24.25 0.23 1.83
C ASP A 48 22.77 -0.11 1.62
N GLN A 49 21.90 0.60 2.32
CA GLN A 49 20.46 0.50 2.19
C GLN A 49 19.87 1.90 1.96
N PRO A 50 19.29 2.17 0.77
CA PRO A 50 18.65 3.44 0.49
C PRO A 50 17.33 3.56 1.26
N THR A 51 17.11 4.71 1.90
CA THR A 51 15.90 5.02 2.64
C THR A 51 15.31 6.36 2.21
N PHE A 52 14.01 6.35 1.91
CA PHE A 52 13.23 7.54 1.58
C PHE A 52 11.98 7.55 2.45
N THR A 53 12.09 8.20 3.61
CA THR A 53 11.03 8.26 4.63
C THR A 53 11.18 9.54 5.43
N LEU A 54 10.04 10.12 5.86
CA LEU A 54 10.03 11.22 6.82
C LEU A 54 10.18 10.73 8.27
N ASN A 55 9.82 9.47 8.53
CA ASN A 55 9.87 8.86 9.85
C ASN A 55 11.13 8.02 10.01
N PHE A 56 11.70 8.01 11.21
CA PHE A 56 12.84 7.15 11.56
C PHE A 56 12.36 5.87 12.28
N SER A 57 12.44 5.83 13.61
CA SER A 57 11.96 4.70 14.41
C SER A 57 10.44 4.56 14.35
N LYS A 58 9.95 3.36 14.01
CA LYS A 58 8.52 3.01 14.00
C LYS A 58 8.34 1.50 14.15
N GLY A 59 7.13 1.08 14.53
CA GLY A 59 6.77 -0.33 14.58
C GLY A 59 6.77 -0.99 13.21
N ALA A 60 7.17 -2.26 13.15
CA ALA A 60 7.14 -3.08 11.93
C ALA A 60 5.92 -4.01 11.84
N SER A 61 5.07 -4.05 12.88
CA SER A 61 3.95 -4.98 12.97
C SER A 61 2.95 -4.82 11.82
N GLN A 62 2.66 -3.59 11.38
CA GLN A 62 1.74 -3.36 10.27
C GLN A 62 2.34 -3.75 8.91
N ILE A 63 3.67 -3.67 8.73
CA ILE A 63 4.34 -4.17 7.52
C ILE A 63 4.23 -5.70 7.47
N ILE A 64 4.51 -6.36 8.60
CA ILE A 64 4.37 -7.83 8.74
C ILE A 64 2.92 -8.25 8.50
N ALA A 65 1.96 -7.53 9.08
CA ALA A 65 0.54 -7.80 8.88
C ALA A 65 0.10 -7.58 7.43
N GLN A 66 0.62 -6.56 6.73
CA GLN A 66 0.33 -6.38 5.30
C GLN A 66 0.85 -7.56 4.49
N TYR A 67 2.07 -8.03 4.78
CA TYR A 67 2.63 -9.19 4.11
C TYR A 67 1.78 -10.45 4.37
N TYR A 68 1.35 -10.67 5.61
CA TYR A 68 0.41 -11.72 5.96
C TYR A 68 -0.88 -11.65 5.14
N GLN A 69 -1.53 -10.48 5.06
CA GLN A 69 -2.78 -10.35 4.30
C GLN A 69 -2.58 -10.66 2.80
N LEU A 70 -1.45 -10.23 2.22
CA LEU A 70 -1.11 -10.52 0.83
C LEU A 70 -0.96 -12.02 0.58
N ILE A 71 -0.20 -12.74 1.42
CA ILE A 71 0.03 -14.19 1.22
C ILE A 71 -1.15 -15.05 1.66
N ARG A 72 -1.93 -14.61 2.66
CA ARG A 72 -3.12 -15.32 3.12
C ARG A 72 -4.20 -15.22 2.05
N LEU A 73 -4.60 -14.00 1.70
CA LEU A 73 -5.78 -13.79 0.86
C LEU A 73 -5.46 -14.01 -0.62
N GLY A 74 -4.27 -13.62 -1.04
CA GLY A 74 -3.91 -13.57 -2.46
C GLY A 74 -4.88 -12.73 -3.27
N PHE A 75 -4.78 -12.82 -4.59
CA PHE A 75 -5.64 -12.05 -5.47
C PHE A 75 -7.13 -12.41 -5.32
N GLU A 76 -7.44 -13.69 -5.13
CA GLU A 76 -8.81 -14.18 -4.99
C GLU A 76 -9.48 -13.67 -3.72
N GLY A 77 -8.81 -13.77 -2.56
CA GLY A 77 -9.37 -13.34 -1.29
C GLY A 77 -9.65 -11.83 -1.27
N TYR A 78 -8.73 -11.02 -1.78
CA TYR A 78 -8.97 -9.59 -1.94
C TYR A 78 -10.16 -9.32 -2.88
N ARG A 79 -10.23 -9.98 -4.03
CA ARG A 79 -11.35 -9.84 -4.97
C ARG A 79 -12.68 -10.16 -4.32
N ASN A 80 -12.77 -11.25 -3.56
CA ASN A 80 -14.01 -11.67 -2.89
C ASN A 80 -14.45 -10.65 -1.84
N ILE A 81 -13.52 -10.15 -1.02
CA ILE A 81 -13.83 -9.12 -0.02
C ILE A 81 -14.32 -7.82 -0.69
N MET A 82 -13.64 -7.37 -1.76
CA MET A 82 -14.06 -6.14 -2.45
C MET A 82 -15.42 -6.29 -3.13
N ARG A 83 -15.74 -7.48 -3.67
CA ARG A 83 -17.07 -7.76 -4.22
C ARG A 83 -18.15 -7.69 -3.15
N ASN A 84 -17.89 -8.22 -1.96
CA ASN A 84 -18.84 -8.13 -0.84
C ASN A 84 -19.05 -6.67 -0.40
N CYS A 85 -17.99 -5.87 -0.30
CA CYS A 85 -18.11 -4.44 -0.02
C CYS A 85 -18.97 -3.72 -1.07
N ALA A 86 -18.74 -3.99 -2.36
CA ALA A 86 -19.51 -3.40 -3.45
C ALA A 86 -20.98 -3.83 -3.44
N ALA A 87 -21.26 -5.11 -3.15
CA ALA A 87 -22.61 -5.63 -3.02
C ALA A 87 -23.39 -4.95 -1.88
N ASN A 88 -22.76 -4.80 -0.71
CA ASN A 88 -23.36 -4.10 0.43
C ASN A 88 -23.61 -2.61 0.12
N ALA A 89 -22.66 -1.94 -0.53
CA ALA A 89 -22.82 -0.54 -0.93
C ALA A 89 -23.99 -0.38 -1.92
N LYS A 90 -24.14 -1.29 -2.87
CA LYS A 90 -25.26 -1.30 -3.81
C LYS A 90 -26.59 -1.55 -3.10
N ALA A 91 -26.66 -2.55 -2.23
CA ALA A 91 -27.87 -2.86 -1.48
C ALA A 91 -28.34 -1.67 -0.63
N LEU A 92 -27.41 -0.97 0.01
CA LEU A 92 -27.70 0.26 0.76
C LEU A 92 -28.25 1.36 -0.16
N ALA A 93 -27.60 1.62 -1.30
CA ALA A 93 -28.04 2.64 -2.25
C ALA A 93 -29.44 2.35 -2.79
N ASP A 94 -29.72 1.10 -3.17
CA ASP A 94 -31.04 0.69 -3.69
C ASP A 94 -32.14 0.83 -2.62
N GLY A 95 -31.80 0.68 -1.33
CA GLY A 95 -32.72 0.87 -0.21
C GLY A 95 -33.03 2.34 0.12
N LEU A 96 -32.15 3.28 -0.24
CA LEU A 96 -32.34 4.72 0.01
C LEU A 96 -33.13 5.44 -1.08
N VAL A 97 -33.28 4.83 -2.25
CA VAL A 97 -34.03 5.39 -3.41
C VAL A 97 -35.48 4.87 -3.45
N ARG A 98 -35.84 3.93 -2.57
CA ARG A 98 -37.21 3.45 -2.37
C ARG A 98 -37.96 4.33 -1.38
#